data_AF-A0A965RW08-F1
#
_entry.id   AF-A0A965RW08-F1
#
_cell.length_a   1.000
_cell.length_b   1.000
_cell.length_c   1.000
_cell.angle_alpha   90.00
_cell.angle_beta   90.00
_cell.angle_gamma   90.00
#
_symmetry.space_group_name_H-M   'P 1'
#
loop_
_entity.id
_entity.type
_entity.pdbx_description
1 polymer ?
#
loop_
_entity_poly.entity_id
_entity_poly.type
_entity_poly.pdbx_seq_one_letter_code
_entity_poly.pdbx_strand_id
1 'polypeptide(L)'
;MSTDTLTYSERLLKALKSGNSVLSIAGPEDYRDLMPEIVKEFVPEAAEGSPRAIVLCASDDDAKAYHEVMAKAVKSLDLTVDLVFEKGSKLKQRNDLFDGTEIIIGTTRRVCELYFQNGFNIGKLKLFVVLQIDEQIRAGNKGYISRIAESLPKCRQVIFTRVEDEERLNDYMDTFVSKYTVVEA
;
A
#
# COMPACT_ATOMS: atom_id res chain seq x y z
N MET A 1 -1.25 13.75 34.38
CA MET A 1 -0.88 14.17 33.01
C MET A 1 -0.58 12.89 32.26
N SER A 2 -1.50 12.44 31.41
CA SER A 2 -1.38 11.17 30.69
C SER A 2 -0.39 11.34 29.54
N THR A 3 0.83 10.88 29.74
CA THR A 3 1.81 10.67 28.67
C THR A 3 1.31 9.54 27.77
N ASP A 4 1.12 9.84 26.49
CA ASP A 4 0.66 8.87 25.49
C ASP A 4 1.60 7.66 25.49
N THR A 5 1.07 6.51 25.89
CA THR A 5 1.85 5.31 26.27
C THR A 5 2.02 4.32 25.10
N LEU A 6 1.48 4.69 23.93
CA LEU A 6 1.40 3.82 22.76
C LEU A 6 2.68 3.90 21.93
N THR A 7 3.20 2.73 21.56
CA THR A 7 4.27 2.58 20.58
C THR A 7 3.86 3.15 19.21
N TYR A 8 4.84 3.39 18.33
CA TYR A 8 4.59 3.80 16.95
C TYR A 8 3.56 2.90 16.23
N SER A 9 3.77 1.59 16.28
CA SER A 9 2.89 0.60 15.66
C SER A 9 1.47 0.67 16.20
N GLU A 10 1.31 0.81 17.53
CA GLU A 10 0.00 0.93 18.17
C GLU A 10 -0.72 2.22 17.78
N ARG A 11 -0.01 3.35 17.69
CA ARG A 11 -0.57 4.63 17.23
C ARG A 11 -1.04 4.53 15.78
N LEU A 12 -0.24 3.94 14.90
CA LEU A 12 -0.58 3.73 13.49
C LEU A 12 -1.83 2.85 13.34
N LEU A 13 -1.86 1.68 13.97
CA LEU A 13 -3.01 0.77 13.90
C LEU A 13 -4.26 1.37 14.54
N LYS A 14 -4.12 2.08 15.66
CA LYS A 14 -5.24 2.79 16.30
C LYS A 14 -5.83 3.85 15.37
N ALA A 15 -5.00 4.63 14.68
CA ALA A 15 -5.47 5.62 13.71
C ALA A 15 -6.25 4.97 12.57
N LEU A 16 -5.75 3.87 12.01
CA LEU A 16 -6.43 3.10 10.96
C LEU A 16 -7.78 2.53 11.42
N LYS A 17 -7.81 1.92 12.61
CA LYS A 17 -9.02 1.37 13.25
C LYS A 17 -10.07 2.44 13.56
N SER A 18 -9.62 3.66 13.90
CA SER A 18 -10.51 4.81 14.12
C SER A 18 -11.09 5.40 12.82
N GLY A 19 -10.71 4.83 11.67
CA GLY A 19 -11.25 5.21 10.38
C GLY A 19 -10.54 6.38 9.71
N ASN A 20 -9.32 6.70 10.13
CA ASN A 20 -8.47 7.70 9.47
C ASN A 20 -7.50 7.00 8.51
N SER A 21 -7.18 7.65 7.39
CA SER A 21 -5.95 7.34 6.67
C SER A 21 -4.73 7.82 7.48
N VAL A 22 -3.53 7.39 7.13
CA VAL A 22 -2.31 7.75 7.88
C VAL A 22 -1.27 8.31 6.94
N LEU A 23 -0.71 9.46 7.31
CA LEU A 23 0.62 9.88 6.86
C LEU A 23 1.61 9.42 7.92
N SER A 24 2.52 8.52 7.55
CA SER A 24 3.50 8.00 8.48
C SER A 24 4.89 8.54 8.14
N ILE A 25 5.50 9.18 9.14
CA ILE A 25 6.87 9.69 9.06
C ILE A 25 7.77 8.61 9.68
N ALA A 26 8.33 7.76 8.81
CA ALA A 26 9.03 6.55 9.21
C ALA A 26 9.89 5.98 8.07
N GLY A 27 10.98 5.31 8.42
CA GLY A 27 11.81 4.55 7.49
C GLY A 27 11.35 3.09 7.35
N PRO A 28 11.79 2.36 6.31
CA PRO A 28 11.49 0.94 6.16
C PRO A 28 11.81 0.09 7.40
N GLU A 29 12.84 0.45 8.16
CA GLU A 29 13.21 -0.18 9.43
C GLU A 29 12.10 -0.15 10.49
N ASP A 30 11.22 0.85 10.45
CA ASP A 30 10.18 1.05 11.45
C ASP A 30 8.88 0.29 11.11
N TYR A 31 8.56 0.15 9.83
CA TYR A 31 7.26 -0.39 9.38
C TYR A 31 7.33 -1.71 8.61
N ARG A 32 8.52 -2.20 8.22
CA ARG A 32 8.63 -3.42 7.41
C ARG A 32 7.97 -4.62 8.06
N ASP A 33 8.24 -4.83 9.35
CA ASP A 33 7.69 -5.96 10.12
C ASP A 33 6.22 -5.74 10.51
N LEU A 34 5.74 -4.49 10.44
CA LEU A 34 4.35 -4.11 10.71
C LEU A 34 3.43 -4.38 9.50
N MET A 35 3.98 -4.47 8.29
CA MET A 35 3.21 -4.56 7.05
C MET A 35 2.19 -5.72 7.04
N PRO A 36 2.53 -6.95 7.47
CA PRO A 36 1.55 -8.02 7.54
C PRO A 36 0.41 -7.75 8.51
N GLU A 37 0.68 -7.10 9.64
CA GLU A 37 -0.35 -6.76 10.62
C GLU A 37 -1.31 -5.70 10.06
N ILE A 38 -0.78 -4.65 9.43
CA ILE A 38 -1.60 -3.63 8.74
C ILE A 38 -2.48 -4.28 7.69
N VAL A 39 -1.92 -5.12 6.80
CA VAL A 39 -2.72 -5.72 5.71
C VAL A 39 -3.79 -6.67 6.25
N LYS A 40 -3.48 -7.51 7.25
CA LYS A 40 -4.44 -8.45 7.84
C LYS A 40 -5.61 -7.76 8.55
N GLU A 41 -5.40 -6.56 9.08
CA GLU A 41 -6.49 -5.75 9.66
C GLU A 41 -7.59 -5.44 8.61
N PHE A 42 -7.21 -5.26 7.35
CA PHE A 42 -8.15 -4.95 6.26
C PHE A 42 -8.57 -6.19 5.45
N VAL A 43 -7.72 -7.22 5.44
CA VAL A 43 -7.87 -8.45 4.66
C VAL A 43 -7.72 -9.65 5.62
N PRO A 44 -8.69 -9.90 6.52
CA PRO A 44 -8.53 -10.91 7.58
C PRO A 44 -8.80 -12.35 7.14
N GLU A 45 -9.49 -12.55 6.01
CA GLU A 45 -9.99 -13.85 5.55
C GLU A 45 -10.04 -13.90 4.02
N ALA A 46 -9.90 -15.08 3.41
CA ALA A 46 -9.99 -15.27 1.96
C ALA A 46 -11.36 -14.85 1.41
N ALA A 47 -11.36 -14.25 0.22
CA ALA A 47 -12.59 -13.87 -0.47
C ALA A 47 -12.33 -13.78 -1.98
N GLU A 48 -13.32 -14.14 -2.78
CA GLU A 48 -13.15 -14.19 -4.23
C GLU A 48 -13.19 -12.81 -4.92
N GLY A 49 -12.41 -12.73 -5.99
CA GLY A 49 -12.64 -11.82 -7.10
C GLY A 49 -11.60 -10.71 -7.27
N SER A 50 -11.42 -9.83 -6.28
CA SER A 50 -10.71 -8.56 -6.51
C SER A 50 -9.82 -8.15 -5.34
N PRO A 51 -8.70 -7.44 -5.61
CA PRO A 51 -7.78 -7.00 -4.58
C PRO A 51 -8.46 -6.14 -3.52
N ARG A 52 -8.17 -6.46 -2.27
CA ARG A 52 -8.60 -5.72 -1.07
C ARG A 52 -7.46 -4.91 -0.46
N ALA A 53 -6.21 -5.24 -0.77
CA ALA A 53 -5.04 -4.41 -0.46
C ALA A 53 -4.11 -4.26 -1.67
N ILE A 54 -3.54 -3.06 -1.83
CA ILE A 54 -2.45 -2.77 -2.77
C ILE A 54 -1.32 -2.10 -2.00
N VAL A 55 -0.10 -2.59 -2.16
CA VAL A 55 1.13 -2.00 -1.62
C VAL A 55 2.04 -1.61 -2.77
N LEU A 56 2.29 -0.30 -2.89
CA LEU A 56 3.15 0.28 -3.91
C LEU A 56 4.57 0.45 -3.38
N CYS A 57 5.51 -0.20 -4.05
CA CYS A 57 6.94 -0.22 -3.73
C CYS A 57 7.74 0.67 -4.71
N ALA A 58 8.88 1.18 -4.25
CA ALA A 58 9.77 2.02 -5.06
C ALA A 58 10.60 1.22 -6.09
N SER A 59 10.87 -0.06 -5.82
CA SER A 59 11.75 -0.89 -6.65
C SER A 59 11.30 -2.36 -6.73
N ASP A 60 11.80 -3.08 -7.75
CA ASP A 60 11.61 -4.53 -7.91
C ASP A 60 12.05 -5.33 -6.67
N ASP A 61 13.16 -4.90 -6.05
CA ASP A 61 13.76 -5.62 -4.94
C ASP A 61 12.95 -5.40 -3.65
N ASP A 62 12.43 -4.18 -3.44
CA ASP A 62 11.48 -3.92 -2.36
C ASP A 62 10.20 -4.72 -2.56
N ALA A 63 9.62 -4.71 -3.76
CA ALA A 63 8.40 -5.45 -4.06
C ALA A 63 8.56 -6.94 -3.75
N LYS A 64 9.68 -7.55 -4.14
CA LYS A 64 10.01 -8.96 -3.82
C LYS A 64 10.15 -9.18 -2.32
N ALA A 65 10.85 -8.30 -1.61
CA ALA A 65 11.08 -8.44 -0.18
C ALA A 65 9.75 -8.37 0.61
N TYR A 66 8.88 -7.40 0.30
CA TYR A 66 7.57 -7.28 0.93
C TYR A 66 6.64 -8.44 0.56
N HIS A 67 6.68 -8.90 -0.69
CA HIS A 67 5.92 -10.07 -1.13
C HIS A 67 6.32 -11.33 -0.37
N GLU A 68 7.62 -11.59 -0.22
CA GLU A 68 8.10 -12.78 0.48
C GLU A 68 7.62 -12.81 1.94
N VAL A 69 7.71 -11.69 2.64
CA VAL A 69 7.25 -11.57 4.03
C VAL A 69 5.73 -11.73 4.11
N MET A 70 4.98 -11.04 3.24
CA MET A 70 3.52 -11.09 3.24
C MET A 70 3.00 -12.49 2.92
N ALA A 71 3.49 -13.13 1.86
CA ALA A 71 3.06 -14.46 1.43
C ALA A 71 3.24 -15.50 2.54
N LYS A 72 4.34 -15.43 3.30
CA LYS A 72 4.54 -16.28 4.49
C LYS A 72 3.54 -15.95 5.59
N ALA A 73 3.33 -14.66 5.87
CA ALA A 73 2.51 -14.19 6.98
C ALA A 73 1.00 -14.43 6.80
N VAL A 74 0.52 -14.56 5.57
CA VAL A 74 -0.91 -14.77 5.26
C VAL A 74 -1.25 -16.19 4.83
N LYS A 75 -0.25 -17.08 4.69
CA LYS A 75 -0.44 -18.47 4.25
C LYS A 75 -1.49 -19.23 5.10
N SER A 76 -1.53 -19.01 6.41
CA SER A 76 -2.50 -19.66 7.30
C SER A 76 -3.92 -19.14 7.15
N LEU A 77 -4.12 -18.01 6.46
CA LEU A 77 -5.42 -17.39 6.19
C LEU A 77 -5.93 -17.71 4.77
N ASP A 78 -5.17 -18.51 4.01
CA ASP A 78 -5.44 -18.86 2.61
C ASP A 78 -5.61 -17.63 1.70
N LEU A 79 -4.91 -16.54 2.00
CA LEU A 79 -4.93 -15.33 1.16
C LEU A 79 -3.95 -15.45 0.00
N THR A 80 -4.39 -15.06 -1.18
CA THR A 80 -3.50 -14.88 -2.33
C THR A 80 -2.73 -13.56 -2.24
N VAL A 81 -1.48 -13.58 -2.71
CA VAL A 81 -0.60 -12.40 -2.77
C VAL A 81 0.17 -12.42 -4.08
N ASP A 82 -0.14 -11.48 -4.98
CA ASP A 82 0.56 -11.37 -6.26
C ASP A 82 1.67 -10.32 -6.25
N LEU A 83 2.79 -10.71 -6.86
CA LEU A 83 3.97 -9.88 -7.04
C LEU A 83 3.99 -9.27 -8.43
N VAL A 84 3.98 -7.94 -8.49
CA VAL A 84 3.85 -7.16 -9.72
C VAL A 84 5.05 -6.22 -9.88
N PHE A 85 5.95 -6.50 -10.83
CA PHE A 85 7.24 -5.80 -10.92
C PHE A 85 7.80 -5.76 -12.34
N GLU A 86 8.68 -4.82 -12.66
CA GLU A 86 9.08 -4.47 -14.01
C GLU A 86 9.81 -5.61 -14.73
N LYS A 87 10.75 -6.28 -14.06
CA LYS A 87 11.53 -7.37 -14.68
C LYS A 87 10.72 -8.67 -14.86
N GLY A 88 9.49 -8.75 -14.36
CA GLY A 88 8.63 -9.91 -14.55
C GLY A 88 7.83 -9.86 -15.86
N SER A 89 7.32 -11.02 -16.29
CA SER A 89 6.49 -11.13 -17.49
C SER A 89 5.15 -10.41 -17.29
N LYS A 90 4.96 -9.30 -18.01
CA LYS A 90 3.74 -8.49 -17.94
C LYS A 90 2.48 -9.27 -18.30
N LEU A 91 2.55 -10.12 -19.33
CA LEU A 91 1.41 -10.95 -19.74
C LEU A 91 1.01 -11.92 -18.63
N LYS A 92 2.00 -12.58 -18.01
CA LYS A 92 1.75 -13.51 -16.91
C LYS A 92 1.14 -12.78 -15.71
N GLN A 93 1.78 -11.70 -15.25
CA GLN A 93 1.29 -10.89 -14.12
C GLN A 93 -0.15 -10.42 -14.37
N ARG A 94 -0.49 -9.98 -15.58
CA ARG A 94 -1.85 -9.56 -15.91
C ARG A 94 -2.85 -10.72 -15.81
N ASN A 95 -2.50 -11.90 -16.31
CA ASN A 95 -3.38 -13.06 -16.25
C ASN A 95 -3.56 -13.55 -14.81
N ASP A 96 -2.48 -13.61 -14.03
CA ASP A 96 -2.53 -13.96 -12.61
C ASP A 96 -3.47 -13.01 -11.84
N LEU A 97 -3.35 -11.69 -12.06
CA LEU A 97 -4.26 -10.69 -11.48
C LEU A 97 -5.71 -10.80 -11.96
N PHE A 98 -5.93 -11.24 -13.20
CA PHE A 98 -7.26 -11.41 -13.78
C PHE A 98 -7.97 -12.64 -13.20
N ASP A 99 -7.23 -13.71 -12.93
CA ASP A 99 -7.74 -14.93 -12.29
C ASP A 99 -8.17 -14.67 -10.83
N GLY A 100 -7.67 -13.59 -10.23
CA GLY A 100 -8.13 -13.05 -8.96
C GLY A 100 -7.01 -13.03 -7.92
N THR A 101 -6.99 -11.96 -7.13
CA THR A 101 -5.99 -11.78 -6.08
C THR A 101 -6.58 -10.97 -4.92
N GLU A 102 -6.15 -11.23 -3.70
CA GLU A 102 -6.59 -10.49 -2.51
C GLU A 102 -5.65 -9.33 -2.19
N ILE A 103 -4.34 -9.52 -2.42
CA ILE A 103 -3.28 -8.58 -2.07
C ILE A 103 -2.34 -8.44 -3.27
N ILE A 104 -2.14 -7.19 -3.73
CA ILE A 104 -1.13 -6.86 -4.72
C ILE A 104 0.04 -6.19 -4.02
N ILE A 105 1.25 -6.71 -4.21
CA ILE A 105 2.48 -6.04 -3.82
C ILE A 105 3.30 -5.83 -5.07
N GLY A 106 3.66 -4.58 -5.36
CA GLY A 106 4.34 -4.32 -6.60
C GLY A 106 4.91 -2.93 -6.74
N THR A 107 5.73 -2.78 -7.78
CA THR A 107 6.26 -1.49 -8.14
C THR A 107 5.17 -0.59 -8.69
N THR A 108 5.24 0.69 -8.35
CA THR A 108 4.21 1.66 -8.71
C THR A 108 3.91 1.70 -10.20
N ARG A 109 4.93 1.74 -11.04
CA ARG A 109 4.73 1.83 -12.49
C ARG A 109 4.05 0.57 -13.02
N ARG A 110 4.55 -0.63 -12.69
CA ARG A 110 3.95 -1.87 -13.19
C ARG A 110 2.52 -2.09 -12.67
N VAL A 111 2.25 -1.82 -11.40
CA VAL A 111 0.87 -1.91 -10.85
C VAL A 111 -0.07 -0.95 -11.59
N CYS A 112 0.37 0.29 -11.80
CA CYS A 112 -0.38 1.30 -12.55
C CYS A 112 -0.63 0.85 -14.00
N GLU A 113 0.39 0.36 -14.71
CA GLU A 113 0.26 -0.16 -16.08
C GLU A 113 -0.78 -1.28 -16.17
N LEU A 114 -0.74 -2.25 -15.25
CA LEU A 114 -1.68 -3.37 -15.25
C LEU A 114 -3.10 -2.94 -14.89
N TYR A 115 -3.25 -1.96 -14.00
CA TYR A 115 -4.56 -1.36 -13.73
C TYR A 115 -5.18 -0.74 -15.00
N PHE A 116 -4.43 0.07 -15.74
CA PHE A 116 -4.92 0.68 -17.00
C PHE A 116 -5.20 -0.32 -18.12
N GLN A 117 -4.60 -1.51 -18.05
CA GLN A 117 -4.85 -2.59 -19.00
C GLN A 117 -6.02 -3.50 -18.57
N ASN A 118 -6.82 -3.08 -17.60
CA ASN A 118 -7.90 -3.86 -17.00
C ASN A 118 -7.42 -5.23 -16.47
N GLY A 119 -6.20 -5.26 -15.93
CA GLY A 119 -5.62 -6.47 -15.32
C GLY A 119 -6.30 -6.87 -14.02
N PHE A 120 -6.95 -5.92 -13.32
CA PHE A 120 -7.70 -6.16 -12.10
C PHE A 120 -8.72 -5.05 -11.86
N ASN A 121 -9.71 -5.32 -11.02
CA ASN A 121 -10.73 -4.36 -10.57
C ASN A 121 -10.42 -3.92 -9.13
N ILE A 122 -10.45 -2.61 -8.86
CA ILE A 122 -10.18 -2.07 -7.51
C ILE A 122 -11.43 -1.79 -6.67
N GLY A 123 -12.63 -2.12 -7.14
CA GLY A 123 -13.89 -1.78 -6.48
C GLY A 123 -14.08 -2.38 -5.08
N LYS A 124 -13.33 -3.44 -4.74
CA LYS A 124 -13.32 -4.04 -3.39
C LYS A 124 -12.14 -3.59 -2.53
N LEU A 125 -11.31 -2.65 -3.00
CA LEU A 125 -10.12 -2.21 -2.30
C LEU A 125 -10.48 -1.57 -0.95
N LYS A 126 -9.84 -2.03 0.12
CA LYS A 126 -10.02 -1.54 1.49
C LYS A 126 -8.79 -0.79 2.00
N LEU A 127 -7.61 -1.15 1.50
CA LEU A 127 -6.32 -0.58 1.90
C LEU A 127 -5.46 -0.26 0.67
N PHE A 128 -4.91 0.95 0.64
CA PHE A 128 -3.93 1.39 -0.35
C PHE A 128 -2.69 1.93 0.37
N VAL A 129 -1.54 1.33 0.12
CA VAL A 129 -0.29 1.69 0.79
C VAL A 129 0.72 2.20 -0.22
N VAL A 130 1.36 3.33 0.07
CA VAL A 130 2.47 3.87 -0.70
C VAL A 130 3.70 3.92 0.19
N LEU A 131 4.71 3.10 -0.13
CA LEU A 131 5.97 3.05 0.60
C LEU A 131 6.94 4.10 0.07
N GLN A 132 7.67 4.78 0.95
CA GLN A 132 8.75 5.73 0.59
C GLN A 132 8.29 6.75 -0.47
N ILE A 133 7.13 7.39 -0.28
CA ILE A 133 6.51 8.26 -1.29
C ILE A 133 7.43 9.41 -1.72
N ASP A 134 8.27 9.92 -0.83
CA ASP A 134 9.26 10.96 -1.11
C ASP A 134 10.32 10.48 -2.12
N GLU A 135 10.83 9.25 -1.96
CA GLU A 135 11.73 8.63 -2.94
C GLU A 135 11.02 8.35 -4.26
N GLN A 136 9.77 7.90 -4.21
CA GLN A 136 8.97 7.64 -5.39
C GLN A 136 8.68 8.93 -6.18
N ILE A 137 8.38 10.04 -5.50
CA ILE A 137 8.20 11.35 -6.12
C ILE A 137 9.51 11.82 -6.76
N ARG A 138 10.66 11.68 -6.07
CA ARG A 138 11.99 11.99 -6.63
C ARG A 138 12.31 11.16 -7.87
N ALA A 139 11.89 9.89 -7.89
CA ALA A 139 12.03 8.99 -9.03
C ALA A 139 11.03 9.25 -10.18
N GLY A 140 10.16 10.26 -10.06
CA GLY A 140 9.18 10.62 -11.09
C GLY A 140 7.91 9.75 -11.10
N ASN A 141 7.64 9.02 -10.02
CA ASN A 141 6.47 8.14 -9.94
C ASN A 141 5.18 8.84 -9.50
N LYS A 142 5.22 10.11 -9.08
CA LYS A 142 4.06 10.87 -8.59
C LYS A 142 2.83 10.72 -9.51
N GLY A 143 3.02 10.91 -10.82
CA GLY A 143 1.93 10.81 -11.78
C GLY A 143 1.25 9.43 -11.82
N TYR A 144 2.03 8.35 -11.66
CA TYR A 144 1.47 6.99 -11.62
C TYR A 144 0.70 6.72 -10.33
N ILE A 145 1.19 7.22 -9.19
CA ILE A 145 0.52 7.13 -7.88
C ILE A 145 -0.82 7.87 -7.96
N SER A 146 -0.81 9.13 -8.40
CA SER A 146 -2.02 9.95 -8.56
C SER A 146 -3.05 9.30 -9.48
N ARG A 147 -2.62 8.68 -10.58
CA ARG A 147 -3.52 8.01 -11.52
C ARG A 147 -4.27 6.83 -10.91
N ILE A 148 -3.64 6.07 -10.02
CA ILE A 148 -4.33 5.01 -9.26
C ILE A 148 -5.24 5.67 -8.22
N ALA A 149 -4.74 6.71 -7.52
CA ALA A 149 -5.46 7.42 -6.48
C ALA A 149 -6.79 8.03 -6.97
N GLU A 150 -6.82 8.55 -8.20
CA GLU A 150 -8.03 9.07 -8.88
C GLU A 150 -9.16 8.06 -8.98
N SER A 151 -8.84 6.76 -9.01
CA SER A 151 -9.81 5.69 -9.18
C SER A 151 -10.15 4.95 -7.89
N LEU A 152 -9.50 5.29 -6.77
CA LEU A 152 -9.67 4.54 -5.52
C LEU A 152 -11.13 4.59 -5.07
N PRO A 153 -11.73 3.45 -4.67
CA PRO A 153 -12.97 3.48 -3.92
C PRO A 153 -12.70 4.07 -2.52
N LYS A 154 -13.76 4.12 -1.70
CA LYS A 154 -13.59 4.41 -0.28
C LYS A 154 -12.72 3.34 0.39
N CYS A 155 -11.45 3.66 0.61
CA CYS A 155 -10.46 2.82 1.26
C CYS A 155 -9.64 3.63 2.28
N ARG A 156 -8.85 2.95 3.12
CA ARG A 156 -7.81 3.60 3.93
C ARG A 156 -6.54 3.71 3.12
N GLN A 157 -5.89 4.86 3.24
CA GLN A 157 -4.59 5.10 2.67
C GLN A 157 -3.54 5.13 3.78
N VAL A 158 -2.38 4.50 3.54
CA VAL A 158 -1.20 4.63 4.39
C VAL A 158 -0.05 5.10 3.52
N ILE A 159 0.41 6.31 3.77
CA ILE A 159 1.46 6.95 3.01
C ILE A 159 2.70 7.04 3.89
N PHE A 160 3.77 6.32 3.54
CA PHE A 160 5.03 6.35 4.29
C PHE A 160 6.01 7.31 3.63
N THR A 161 6.62 8.17 4.42
CA THR A 161 7.64 9.14 4.01
C THR A 161 8.72 9.26 5.08
N ARG A 162 9.94 9.65 4.69
CA ARG A 162 10.94 10.15 5.66
C ARG A 162 10.89 11.67 5.83
N VAL A 163 10.18 12.37 4.95
CA VAL A 163 10.15 13.83 4.89
C VAL A 163 8.70 14.29 4.84
N GLU A 164 8.25 15.03 5.86
CA GLU A 164 6.89 15.56 5.93
C GLU A 164 6.70 16.78 5.03
N ASP A 165 7.63 17.74 5.10
CA ASP A 165 7.48 19.05 4.47
C ASP A 165 8.02 19.08 3.02
N GLU A 166 7.47 18.21 2.16
CA GLU A 166 7.71 18.24 0.72
C GLU A 166 6.45 18.74 -0.01
N GLU A 167 6.53 19.88 -0.71
CA GLU A 167 5.41 20.50 -1.43
C GLU A 167 4.63 19.48 -2.29
N ARG A 168 5.35 18.58 -2.97
CA ARG A 168 4.75 17.57 -3.84
C ARG A 168 4.01 16.46 -3.08
N LEU A 169 4.45 16.15 -1.87
CA LEU A 169 3.75 15.24 -0.96
C LEU A 169 2.50 15.92 -0.43
N ASN A 170 2.62 17.16 0.06
CA ASN A 170 1.49 17.93 0.56
C ASN A 170 0.38 18.07 -0.49
N ASP A 171 0.74 18.39 -1.73
CA ASP A 171 -0.20 18.44 -2.86
C ASP A 171 -0.90 17.08 -3.12
N TYR A 172 -0.18 15.96 -2.99
CA TYR A 172 -0.79 14.64 -3.09
C TYR A 172 -1.77 14.39 -1.94
N MET A 173 -1.37 14.70 -0.70
CA MET A 173 -2.18 14.49 0.49
C MET A 173 -3.47 15.31 0.44
N ASP A 174 -3.38 16.59 0.09
CA ASP A 174 -4.52 17.50 -0.01
C ASP A 174 -5.50 17.07 -1.12
N THR A 175 -4.97 16.56 -2.23
CA THR A 175 -5.79 16.13 -3.37
C THR A 175 -6.48 14.79 -3.12
N PHE A 176 -5.75 13.80 -2.58
CA PHE A 176 -6.19 12.41 -2.58
C PHE A 176 -6.54 11.85 -1.20
N VAL A 177 -6.24 12.56 -0.11
CA VAL A 177 -6.41 12.05 1.26
C VAL A 177 -7.25 13.01 2.11
N SER A 178 -8.56 12.83 2.06
CA SER A 178 -9.52 13.75 2.71
C SER A 178 -9.47 13.83 4.23
N LYS A 179 -9.09 12.74 4.92
CA LYS A 179 -8.95 12.70 6.38
C LYS A 179 -7.82 11.75 6.77
N TYR A 180 -6.76 12.30 7.37
CA TYR A 180 -5.63 11.51 7.84
C TYR A 180 -5.15 11.95 9.22
N THR A 181 -4.36 11.08 9.83
CA THR A 181 -3.59 11.35 11.05
C THR A 181 -2.11 11.22 10.72
N VAL A 182 -1.29 12.12 11.23
CA VAL A 182 0.17 12.02 11.14
C VAL A 182 0.67 11.14 12.28
N VAL A 183 1.51 10.15 11.97
CA VAL A 183 2.12 9.25 12.96
C VAL A 183 3.62 9.12 12.68
N GLU A 184 4.44 9.46 13.67
CA GLU A 184 5.90 9.45 13.60
C GLU A 184 6.49 8.29 14.39
N ALA A 185 7.52 7.63 13.86
CA ALA A 185 8.24 6.53 14.51
C ALA A 185 9.02 6.99 15.77
#